data_AF-A0A8T3RMH6-F1
#
_entry.id   AF-A0A8T3RMH6-F1
#
_cell.length_a   1.000
_cell.length_b   1.000
_cell.length_c   1.000
_cell.angle_alpha   90.00
_cell.angle_beta   90.00
_cell.angle_gamma   90.00
#
_symmetry.space_group_name_H-M   'P 1'
#
loop_
_entity.id
_entity.type
_entity.pdbx_description
1 polymer ?
#
loop_
_entity_poly.entity_id
_entity_poly.type
_entity_poly.pdbx_seq_one_letter_code
_entity_poly.pdbx_strand_id
1 'polypeptide(L)'
;MEASFQVEQIRDPEPLRCAVRELVRLNAQRMDETGRHSSLTTPQMVSFLESVAVAMIAAGKAWFDVIRCKNRVVGAAFHLVEGGTVYYYQGGFDPAYSSYRPSTVLFAHVMKRAIENGFRYFDFLRGNEQYKYRWGAKPVRNVVLMIEPRGPIPRVLYHLSRGQARLRSGLQAKMSAFIARRAKLRRRSSIPIAEEGGGRWRNR
;
A
#
# COMPACT_ATOMS: atom_id res chain seq x y z
N MET A 1 -10.22 4.72 26.64
CA MET A 1 -8.74 4.70 26.56
C MET A 1 -8.34 5.48 25.32
N GLU A 2 -7.74 6.66 25.45
CA GLU A 2 -7.24 7.43 24.30
C GLU A 2 -6.04 6.73 23.68
N ALA A 3 -6.08 6.50 22.37
CA ALA A 3 -4.94 6.05 21.59
C ALA A 3 -4.14 7.29 21.15
N SER A 4 -2.92 7.45 21.69
CA SER A 4 -2.00 8.51 21.28
C SER A 4 -1.11 8.00 20.15
N PHE A 5 -1.13 8.71 19.01
CA PHE A 5 -0.33 8.39 17.83
C PHE A 5 0.82 9.40 17.69
N GLN A 6 2.02 8.90 17.49
CA GLN A 6 3.20 9.70 17.21
C GLN A 6 3.79 9.31 15.86
N VAL A 7 4.09 10.30 15.03
CA VAL A 7 4.80 10.11 13.76
C VAL A 7 6.24 10.55 13.97
N GLU A 8 7.17 9.64 13.69
CA GLU A 8 8.60 9.88 13.82
C GLU A 8 9.30 9.60 12.49
N GLN A 9 10.30 10.41 12.17
CA GLN A 9 11.18 10.13 11.04
C GLN A 9 12.39 9.33 11.54
N ILE A 10 12.69 8.21 10.87
CA ILE A 10 13.86 7.40 11.17
C ILE A 10 14.97 7.76 10.19
N ARG A 11 16.14 8.11 10.74
CA ARG A 11 17.33 8.50 9.97
C ARG A 11 18.52 7.60 10.24
N ASP A 12 18.61 7.06 11.46
CA ASP A 12 19.74 6.24 11.86
C ASP A 12 19.71 4.87 11.18
N PRO A 13 20.84 4.37 10.64
CA PRO A 13 20.87 3.15 9.83
C PRO A 13 20.32 1.91 10.53
N GLU A 14 20.67 1.69 11.80
CA GLU A 14 20.24 0.48 12.53
C GLU A 14 18.73 0.49 12.85
N PRO A 15 18.17 1.55 13.47
CA PRO A 15 16.71 1.68 13.60
C PRO A 15 15.96 1.60 12.27
N LEU A 16 16.55 2.12 11.19
CA LEU A 16 15.94 2.13 9.86
C LEU A 16 15.77 0.71 9.30
N ARG A 17 16.75 -0.18 9.46
CA ARG A 17 16.62 -1.59 9.03
C ARG A 17 15.44 -2.27 9.72
N CYS A 18 15.30 -2.06 11.03
CA CYS A 18 14.16 -2.55 11.80
C CYS A 18 12.83 -1.95 11.30
N ALA A 19 12.79 -0.65 11.02
CA ALA A 19 11.61 0.02 10.50
C ALA A 19 11.19 -0.48 9.10
N VAL A 20 12.17 -0.81 8.24
CA VAL A 20 11.92 -1.45 6.93
C VAL A 20 11.26 -2.81 7.09
N ARG A 21 11.71 -3.63 8.05
CA ARG A 21 11.07 -4.93 8.34
C ARG A 21 9.64 -4.76 8.83
N GLU A 22 9.37 -3.76 9.65
CA GLU A 22 7.99 -3.42 10.06
C GLU A 22 7.13 -2.99 8.87
N LEU A 23 7.65 -2.18 7.95
CA LEU A 23 6.95 -1.83 6.72
C LEU A 23 6.59 -3.08 5.90
N VAL A 24 7.53 -4.02 5.74
CA VAL A 24 7.29 -5.28 5.02
C VAL A 24 6.19 -6.09 5.71
N ARG A 25 6.26 -6.23 7.04
CA ARG A 25 5.23 -6.93 7.84
C ARG A 25 3.85 -6.30 7.66
N LEU A 26 3.74 -4.98 7.80
CA LEU A 26 2.48 -4.24 7.68
C LEU A 26 1.93 -4.30 6.25
N ASN A 27 2.80 -4.26 5.24
CA ASN A 27 2.40 -4.42 3.84
C ASN A 27 1.86 -5.83 3.55
N ALA A 28 2.52 -6.87 4.08
CA ALA A 28 2.08 -8.25 3.95
C ALA A 28 0.68 -8.47 4.55
N GLN A 29 0.47 -8.01 5.79
CA GLN A 29 -0.84 -8.10 6.47
C GLN A 29 -1.96 -7.48 5.62
N ARG A 30 -1.74 -6.28 5.07
CA ARG A 30 -2.70 -5.62 4.19
C ARG A 30 -2.97 -6.39 2.89
N MET A 31 -1.93 -7.01 2.31
CA MET A 31 -2.09 -7.77 1.07
C MET A 31 -2.88 -9.06 1.30
N ASP A 32 -2.63 -9.74 2.42
CA ASP A 32 -3.35 -10.96 2.82
C ASP A 32 -4.85 -10.71 2.99
N GLU A 33 -5.25 -9.58 3.60
CA GLU A 33 -6.66 -9.16 3.69
C GLU A 33 -7.33 -9.00 2.32
N THR A 34 -6.55 -8.63 1.30
CA THR A 34 -7.03 -8.49 -0.08
C THR A 34 -6.91 -9.76 -0.91
N GLY A 35 -6.46 -10.87 -0.31
CA GLY A 35 -6.21 -12.15 -0.98
C GLY A 35 -5.05 -12.09 -1.99
N ARG A 36 -4.07 -11.20 -1.76
CA ARG A 36 -2.89 -11.02 -2.60
C ARG A 36 -1.64 -11.33 -1.81
N HIS A 37 -0.62 -11.88 -2.45
CA HIS A 37 0.68 -12.04 -1.82
C HIS A 37 1.52 -10.77 -2.03
N SER A 38 2.16 -10.29 -0.95
CA SER A 38 3.11 -9.20 -1.06
C SER A 38 4.40 -9.69 -1.71
N SER A 39 4.88 -8.98 -2.74
CA SER A 39 6.19 -9.22 -3.33
C SER A 39 7.34 -8.70 -2.46
N LEU A 40 7.04 -8.03 -1.34
CA LEU A 40 8.04 -7.43 -0.46
C LEU A 40 8.60 -8.40 0.59
N THR A 41 8.01 -9.58 0.73
CA THR A 41 8.34 -10.54 1.80
C THR A 41 9.50 -11.48 1.46
N THR A 42 10.00 -11.47 0.22
CA THR A 42 11.14 -12.32 -0.15
C THR A 42 12.41 -11.81 0.54
N PRO A 43 13.29 -12.70 1.05
CA PRO A 43 14.52 -12.28 1.74
C PRO A 43 15.39 -11.33 0.91
N GLN A 44 15.45 -11.55 -0.40
CA GLN A 44 16.19 -10.69 -1.33
C GLN A 44 15.58 -9.29 -1.41
N MET A 45 14.26 -9.18 -1.46
CA MET A 45 13.59 -7.88 -1.51
C MET A 45 13.70 -7.13 -0.18
N VAL A 46 13.63 -7.82 0.95
CA VAL A 46 13.85 -7.20 2.28
C VAL A 46 15.26 -6.64 2.38
N SER A 47 16.28 -7.43 2.04
CA SER A 47 17.69 -6.99 2.06
C SER A 47 17.94 -5.83 1.09
N PHE A 48 17.32 -5.86 -0.09
CA PHE A 48 17.36 -4.76 -1.05
C PHE A 48 16.73 -3.48 -0.48
N LEU A 49 15.51 -3.56 0.08
CA LEU A 49 14.82 -2.40 0.66
C LEU A 49 15.61 -1.80 1.83
N GLU A 50 16.19 -2.62 2.70
CA GLU A 50 17.06 -2.14 3.78
C GLU A 50 18.26 -1.35 3.22
N SER A 51 18.95 -1.94 2.24
CA SER A 51 20.15 -1.32 1.64
C SER A 51 19.82 -0.02 0.91
N VAL A 52 18.73 0.00 0.14
CA VAL A 52 18.26 1.19 -0.58
C VAL A 52 17.77 2.27 0.38
N ALA A 53 17.04 1.92 1.44
CA ALA A 53 16.57 2.89 2.41
C ALA A 53 17.76 3.60 3.08
N VAL A 54 18.75 2.84 3.56
CA VAL A 54 19.96 3.40 4.19
C VAL A 54 20.69 4.33 3.22
N ALA A 55 20.99 3.86 1.99
CA ALA A 55 21.73 4.64 1.01
C ALA A 55 20.99 5.92 0.58
N MET A 56 19.69 5.83 0.31
CA MET A 56 18.89 6.97 -0.16
C MET A 56 18.65 8.00 0.92
N ILE A 57 18.48 7.59 2.19
CA ILE A 57 18.33 8.51 3.32
C ILE A 57 19.64 9.24 3.59
N ALA A 58 20.78 8.54 3.57
CA ALA A 58 22.09 9.16 3.69
C ALA A 58 22.37 10.17 2.55
N ALA A 59 21.88 9.91 1.35
CA ALA A 59 21.97 10.81 0.20
C ALA A 59 20.94 11.96 0.21
N GLY A 60 20.06 12.04 1.21
CA GLY A 60 18.97 13.03 1.25
C GLY A 60 17.92 12.85 0.15
N LYS A 61 17.84 11.66 -0.44
CA LYS A 61 16.93 11.28 -1.54
C LYS A 61 15.71 10.47 -1.08
N ALA A 62 15.58 10.23 0.21
CA ALA A 62 14.41 9.57 0.78
C ALA A 62 14.14 9.98 2.23
N TRP A 63 12.90 9.73 2.67
CA TRP A 63 12.47 9.81 4.07
C TRP A 63 11.83 8.48 4.48
N PHE A 64 12.00 8.10 5.74
CA PHE A 64 11.28 6.96 6.32
C PHE A 64 10.54 7.41 7.57
N ASP A 65 9.24 7.18 7.60
CA ASP A 65 8.36 7.61 8.67
C ASP A 65 7.68 6.40 9.31
N VAL A 66 7.58 6.43 10.64
CA VAL A 66 6.96 5.38 11.44
C VAL A 66 5.87 6.02 12.29
N ILE A 67 4.74 5.33 12.40
CA ILE A 67 3.64 5.71 13.28
C ILE A 67 3.66 4.76 14.47
N ARG A 68 3.85 5.31 15.67
CA ARG A 68 3.76 4.57 16.93
C ARG A 68 2.44 4.85 17.62
N CYS A 69 1.85 3.81 18.18
CA CYS A 69 0.81 3.92 19.18
C CYS A 69 1.29 3.16 20.41
N LYS A 70 1.51 3.87 21.53
CA LYS A 70 2.24 3.35 22.70
C LYS A 70 3.62 2.83 22.24
N ASN A 71 4.00 1.60 22.62
CA ASN A 71 5.30 1.01 22.25
C ASN A 71 5.26 0.19 20.94
N ARG A 72 4.20 0.30 20.13
CA ARG A 72 4.05 -0.52 18.92
C ARG A 72 4.08 0.31 17.64
N VAL A 73 4.81 -0.17 16.64
CA VAL A 73 4.74 0.34 15.28
C VAL A 73 3.43 -0.12 14.63
N VAL A 74 2.57 0.85 14.36
CA VAL A 74 1.24 0.63 13.77
C VAL A 74 1.14 1.15 12.34
N GLY A 75 2.15 1.88 11.87
CA GLY A 75 2.26 2.33 10.50
C GLY A 75 3.72 2.59 10.13
N ALA A 76 4.05 2.41 8.86
CA ALA A 76 5.35 2.76 8.33
C ALA A 76 5.21 3.20 6.87
N ALA A 77 6.07 4.11 6.44
CA ALA A 77 6.09 4.63 5.09
C ALA A 77 7.49 4.99 4.64
N PHE A 78 7.83 4.57 3.43
CA PHE A 78 9.05 4.91 2.73
C PHE A 78 8.72 5.89 1.61
N HIS A 79 9.34 7.06 1.65
CA HIS A 79 9.13 8.15 0.71
C HIS A 79 10.39 8.42 -0.09
N LEU A 80 10.27 8.65 -1.39
CA LEU A 80 11.37 9.15 -2.22
C LEU A 80 11.24 10.67 -2.36
N VAL A 81 12.35 11.39 -2.44
CA VAL A 81 12.35 12.84 -2.63
C VAL A 81 13.24 13.23 -3.82
N GLU A 82 12.68 13.97 -4.76
CA GLU A 82 13.39 14.43 -5.96
C GLU A 82 12.68 15.63 -6.59
N GLY A 83 13.45 16.61 -7.07
CA GLY A 83 12.92 17.72 -7.87
C GLY A 83 11.80 18.54 -7.22
N GLY A 84 11.83 18.73 -5.90
CA GLY A 84 10.77 19.44 -5.16
C GLY A 84 9.47 18.64 -4.97
N THR A 85 9.52 17.33 -5.19
CA THR A 85 8.41 16.40 -5.00
C THR A 85 8.72 15.33 -3.96
N VAL A 86 7.75 15.04 -3.09
CA VAL A 86 7.76 13.88 -2.19
C VAL A 86 6.86 12.79 -2.76
N TYR A 87 7.41 11.59 -2.96
CA TYR A 87 6.70 10.44 -3.52
C TYR A 87 6.39 9.42 -2.43
N TYR A 88 5.12 9.06 -2.25
CA TYR A 88 4.69 8.00 -1.32
C TYR A 88 4.95 6.61 -1.92
N TYR A 89 6.21 6.14 -1.83
CA TYR A 89 6.68 4.94 -2.54
C TYR A 89 6.12 3.63 -1.98
N GLN A 90 6.30 3.38 -0.69
CA GLN A 90 5.75 2.20 -0.04
C GLN A 90 5.16 2.59 1.31
N GLY A 91 4.08 1.93 1.70
CA GLY A 91 3.50 2.14 3.01
C GLY A 91 2.57 1.02 3.43
N GLY A 92 2.34 0.96 4.73
CA GLY A 92 1.45 0.00 5.37
C GLY A 92 1.06 0.46 6.76
N PHE A 93 -0.08 -0.02 7.24
CA PHE A 93 -0.53 0.18 8.61
C PHE A 93 -1.22 -1.09 9.11
N ASP A 94 -1.28 -1.22 10.42
CA ASP A 94 -1.91 -2.36 11.07
C ASP A 94 -3.44 -2.22 10.93
N PRO A 95 -4.14 -3.16 10.28
CA PRO A 95 -5.58 -3.07 10.06
C PRO A 95 -6.41 -2.95 11.34
N ALA A 96 -5.90 -3.44 12.48
CA ALA A 96 -6.54 -3.29 13.78
C ALA A 96 -6.68 -1.80 14.21
N TYR A 97 -5.89 -0.90 13.61
CA TYR A 97 -5.93 0.53 13.87
C TYR A 97 -6.66 1.33 12.77
N SER A 98 -7.32 0.66 11.82
CA SER A 98 -7.98 1.30 10.68
C SER A 98 -9.04 2.34 11.08
N SER A 99 -9.77 2.12 12.20
CA SER A 99 -10.76 3.05 12.75
C SER A 99 -10.16 4.41 13.15
N TYR A 100 -8.89 4.45 13.53
CA TYR A 100 -8.15 5.66 13.89
C TYR A 100 -7.54 6.39 12.68
N ARG A 101 -7.70 5.82 11.47
CA ARG A 101 -7.23 6.42 10.21
C ARG A 101 -5.75 6.83 10.23
N PRO A 102 -4.82 5.93 10.60
CA PRO A 102 -3.39 6.24 10.78
C PRO A 102 -2.76 6.89 9.54
N SER A 103 -3.14 6.48 8.33
CA SER A 103 -2.64 7.10 7.10
C SER A 103 -3.00 8.59 6.99
N THR A 104 -4.14 9.03 7.53
CA THR A 104 -4.52 10.45 7.52
C THR A 104 -3.54 11.27 8.37
N VAL A 105 -3.16 10.76 9.54
CA VAL A 105 -2.17 11.38 10.44
C VAL A 105 -0.79 11.43 9.77
N LEU A 106 -0.36 10.32 9.16
CA LEU A 106 0.88 10.24 8.41
C LEU A 106 0.94 11.30 7.30
N PHE A 107 -0.08 11.35 6.43
CA PHE A 107 -0.08 12.28 5.31
C PHE A 107 -0.06 13.74 5.78
N ALA A 108 -0.84 14.09 6.80
CA ALA A 108 -0.82 15.43 7.39
C ALA A 108 0.60 15.81 7.84
N HIS A 109 1.28 14.90 8.54
CA HIS A 109 2.62 15.13 9.08
C HIS A 109 3.67 15.27 7.97
N VAL A 110 3.68 14.34 7.00
CA VAL A 110 4.65 14.35 5.91
C VAL A 110 4.43 15.55 4.98
N MET A 111 3.17 15.92 4.68
CA MET A 111 2.87 17.10 3.85
C MET A 111 3.24 18.40 4.56
N LYS A 112 2.97 18.53 5.86
CA LYS A 112 3.41 19.68 6.65
C LYS A 112 4.94 19.84 6.56
N ARG A 113 5.68 18.76 6.82
CA ARG A 113 7.14 18.75 6.68
C ARG A 113 7.59 19.11 5.26
N ALA A 114 6.92 18.56 4.24
CA ALA A 114 7.24 18.86 2.84
C ALA A 114 7.10 20.37 2.55
N ILE A 115 6.01 20.99 3.00
CA ILE A 115 5.78 22.43 2.85
C ILE A 115 6.87 23.24 3.58
N GLU A 116 7.18 22.88 4.81
CA GLU A 116 8.21 23.55 5.63
C GLU A 116 9.61 23.45 5.00
N ASN A 117 9.87 22.38 4.24
CA ASN A 117 11.13 22.18 3.51
C ASN A 117 11.08 22.67 2.05
N GLY A 118 10.03 23.42 1.66
CA GLY A 118 9.93 24.05 0.34
C GLY A 118 9.53 23.13 -0.81
N PHE A 119 9.11 21.89 -0.53
CA PHE A 119 8.57 20.98 -1.54
C PHE A 119 7.22 21.49 -2.08
N ARG A 120 7.01 21.35 -3.39
CA ARG A 120 5.82 21.85 -4.09
C ARG A 120 4.78 20.78 -4.39
N TYR A 121 5.22 19.52 -4.46
CA TYR A 121 4.35 18.42 -4.85
C TYR A 121 4.44 17.25 -3.85
N PHE A 122 3.30 16.62 -3.63
CA PHE A 122 3.19 15.33 -2.96
C PHE A 122 2.51 14.35 -3.92
N ASP A 123 3.25 13.33 -4.34
CA ASP A 123 2.79 12.34 -5.32
C ASP A 123 2.43 11.03 -4.60
N PHE A 124 1.15 10.65 -4.69
CA PHE A 124 0.61 9.41 -4.15
C PHE A 124 0.88 8.17 -5.03
N LEU A 125 1.64 8.35 -6.11
CA LEU A 125 1.95 7.39 -7.14
C LEU A 125 0.69 6.81 -7.81
N ARG A 126 0.91 5.74 -8.59
CA ARG A 126 -0.11 5.03 -9.36
C ARG A 126 -1.29 4.56 -8.49
N GLY A 127 -2.45 4.44 -9.13
CA GLY A 127 -3.67 3.93 -8.51
C GLY A 127 -4.71 5.03 -8.28
N ASN A 128 -5.98 4.62 -8.28
CA ASN A 128 -7.15 5.51 -8.23
C ASN A 128 -7.88 5.40 -6.88
N GLU A 129 -7.15 5.13 -5.79
CA GLU A 129 -7.73 4.95 -4.46
C GLU A 129 -8.43 6.23 -3.98
N GLN A 130 -9.67 6.11 -3.51
CA GLN A 130 -10.52 7.24 -3.15
C GLN A 130 -9.90 8.19 -2.09
N TYR A 131 -9.04 7.66 -1.20
CA TYR A 131 -8.42 8.47 -0.16
C TYR A 131 -7.48 9.55 -0.72
N LYS A 132 -6.89 9.35 -1.91
CA LYS A 132 -5.95 10.30 -2.53
C LYS A 132 -6.66 11.61 -2.89
N TYR A 133 -7.88 11.52 -3.40
CA TYR A 133 -8.68 12.69 -3.79
C TYR A 133 -9.11 13.55 -2.60
N ARG A 134 -9.23 12.95 -1.40
CA ARG A 134 -9.49 13.72 -0.16
C ARG A 134 -8.34 14.67 0.21
N TRP A 135 -7.15 14.42 -0.32
CA TRP A 135 -5.97 15.27 -0.19
C TRP A 135 -5.75 16.18 -1.42
N GLY A 136 -6.75 16.31 -2.29
CA GLY A 136 -6.66 17.16 -3.49
C GLY A 136 -5.79 16.56 -4.60
N ALA A 137 -5.45 15.27 -4.54
CA ALA A 137 -4.68 14.62 -5.60
C ALA A 137 -5.43 14.70 -6.93
N LYS A 138 -4.71 15.10 -7.99
CA LYS A 138 -5.21 15.12 -9.36
C LYS A 138 -4.56 13.97 -10.14
N PRO A 139 -5.32 13.24 -10.97
CA PRO A 139 -4.76 12.16 -11.76
C PRO A 139 -3.77 12.72 -12.79
N VAL A 140 -2.60 12.10 -12.87
CA VAL A 140 -1.57 12.39 -13.88
C VAL A 140 -1.44 11.19 -14.81
N ARG A 141 -1.22 11.44 -16.10
CA ARG A 141 -1.10 10.38 -17.10
C ARG A 141 0.17 9.58 -16.85
N ASN A 142 0.00 8.29 -16.54
CA ASN A 142 1.10 7.33 -16.56
C ASN A 142 1.32 6.82 -17.99
N VAL A 143 2.56 6.88 -18.47
CA VAL A 143 2.96 6.31 -19.75
C VAL A 143 3.87 5.12 -19.53
N VAL A 144 3.63 4.03 -20.27
CA VAL A 144 4.53 2.88 -20.28
C VAL A 144 5.43 3.04 -21.50
N LEU A 145 6.69 3.37 -21.26
CA LEU A 145 7.72 3.36 -22.29
C LEU A 145 8.23 1.95 -22.47
N MET A 146 8.32 1.54 -23.72
CA MET A 146 8.73 0.21 -24.12
C MET A 146 10.01 0.35 -24.92
N ILE A 147 11.10 -0.13 -24.33
CA ILE A 147 12.40 -0.11 -24.98
C ILE A 147 12.55 -1.46 -25.69
N GLU A 148 12.52 -1.44 -27.02
CA GLU A 148 12.77 -2.62 -27.85
C GLU A 148 14.26 -2.72 -28.17
N PRO A 149 14.87 -3.92 -28.12
CA PRO A 149 16.20 -4.12 -28.68
C PRO A 149 16.20 -3.76 -30.17
N ARG A 150 17.27 -3.14 -30.65
CA ARG A 150 17.41 -2.86 -32.09
C ARG A 150 17.54 -4.19 -32.86
N GLY A 151 16.67 -4.42 -33.83
CA GLY A 151 16.77 -5.54 -34.77
C GLY A 151 15.43 -6.21 -35.10
N PRO A 152 15.30 -6.87 -36.27
CA PRO A 152 14.05 -7.50 -36.71
C PRO A 152 13.67 -8.71 -35.85
N ILE A 153 14.64 -9.53 -35.43
CA ILE A 153 14.39 -10.78 -34.69
C ILE A 153 13.88 -10.50 -33.26
N PRO A 154 14.51 -9.64 -32.43
CA PRO A 154 13.98 -9.32 -31.11
C PRO A 154 12.59 -8.69 -31.15
N ARG A 155 12.28 -7.87 -32.18
CA ARG A 155 10.96 -7.25 -32.36
C ARG A 155 9.87 -8.28 -32.61
N VAL A 156 10.10 -9.25 -33.50
CA VAL A 156 9.13 -10.32 -33.78
C VAL A 156 8.90 -11.19 -32.54
N LEU A 157 9.97 -11.65 -31.87
CA LEU A 157 9.89 -12.44 -30.64
C LEU A 157 9.15 -11.68 -29.52
N TYR A 158 9.38 -10.37 -29.42
CA TYR A 158 8.69 -9.50 -28.48
C TYR A 158 7.18 -9.44 -28.73
N HIS A 159 6.75 -9.22 -29.98
CA HIS A 159 5.33 -9.16 -30.30
C HIS A 159 4.61 -10.50 -30.12
N LEU A 160 5.28 -11.62 -30.44
CA LEU A 160 4.75 -12.97 -30.22
C LEU A 160 4.56 -13.29 -28.73
N SER A 161 5.56 -13.01 -27.88
CA SER A 161 5.46 -13.22 -26.43
C SER A 161 4.42 -12.30 -25.78
N ARG A 162 4.21 -11.08 -26.29
CA ARG A 162 3.15 -10.17 -25.82
C ARG A 162 1.75 -10.58 -26.21
N GLY A 163 1.55 -11.20 -27.37
CA GLY A 163 0.26 -11.79 -27.76
C GLY A 163 -0.23 -12.76 -26.66
N GLN A 164 0.66 -13.63 -26.18
CA GLN A 164 0.38 -14.57 -25.10
C GLN A 164 0.18 -13.88 -23.74
N ALA A 165 0.94 -12.83 -23.41
CA ALA A 165 0.79 -12.10 -22.13
C ALA A 165 -0.53 -11.32 -22.01
N ARG A 166 -1.06 -10.76 -23.12
CA ARG A 166 -2.37 -10.10 -23.17
C ARG A 166 -3.52 -11.10 -22.96
N LEU A 167 -3.40 -12.30 -23.54
CA LEU A 167 -4.35 -13.40 -23.32
C LEU A 167 -4.34 -13.87 -21.86
N ARG A 168 -3.16 -14.07 -21.24
CA ARG A 168 -3.04 -14.48 -19.83
C ARG A 168 -3.58 -13.46 -18.83
N SER A 169 -3.25 -12.18 -19.02
CA SER A 169 -3.74 -11.10 -18.15
C SER A 169 -5.26 -10.89 -18.27
N GLY A 170 -5.82 -11.01 -19.48
CA GLY A 170 -7.27 -11.02 -19.69
C GLY A 170 -7.97 -12.21 -19.03
N LEU A 171 -7.36 -13.40 -19.07
CA LEU A 171 -7.88 -14.60 -18.41
C LEU A 171 -7.83 -14.47 -16.89
N GLN A 172 -6.73 -13.95 -16.33
CA GLN A 172 -6.58 -13.72 -14.89
C GLN A 172 -7.58 -12.69 -14.37
N ALA A 173 -7.79 -11.58 -15.09
CA ALA A 173 -8.79 -10.58 -14.73
C ALA A 173 -10.23 -11.13 -14.78
N LYS A 174 -10.58 -11.92 -15.81
CA LYS A 174 -11.88 -12.59 -15.91
C LYS A 174 -12.07 -13.62 -14.80
N MET A 175 -11.02 -14.36 -14.44
CA MET A 175 -11.05 -15.36 -13.38
C MET A 175 -11.19 -14.73 -11.98
N SER A 176 -10.48 -13.64 -11.71
CA SER A 176 -10.65 -12.86 -10.47
C SER A 176 -12.06 -12.24 -10.37
N ALA A 177 -12.62 -11.74 -11.48
CA ALA A 177 -13.99 -11.24 -11.52
C ALA A 177 -15.03 -12.35 -11.29
N PHE A 178 -14.80 -13.55 -11.84
CA PHE A 178 -15.65 -14.72 -11.62
C PHE A 178 -15.64 -15.18 -10.15
N ILE A 179 -14.46 -15.27 -9.53
CA ILE A 179 -14.30 -15.63 -8.12
C ILE A 179 -15.00 -14.61 -7.20
N ALA A 180 -14.82 -13.31 -7.46
CA ALA A 180 -15.49 -12.25 -6.71
C ALA A 180 -17.03 -12.31 -6.84
N ARG A 181 -17.54 -12.64 -8.03
CA ARG A 181 -18.99 -12.80 -8.28
C ARG A 181 -19.56 -14.01 -7.53
N ARG A 182 -18.81 -15.11 -7.44
CA ARG A 182 -19.21 -16.32 -6.70
C ARG A 182 -19.18 -16.12 -5.17
N ALA A 183 -18.20 -15.38 -4.66
CA ALA A 183 -18.13 -15.00 -3.25
C ALA A 183 -19.31 -14.11 -2.82
N LYS A 184 -19.78 -13.22 -3.72
CA LYS A 184 -20.95 -12.35 -3.49
C LYS A 184 -22.27 -13.12 -3.49
N LEU A 185 -22.38 -14.20 -4.27
CA LEU A 185 -23.53 -15.10 -4.27
C LEU A 185 -23.61 -15.96 -3.01
N ARG A 186 -22.45 -16.44 -2.48
CA ARG A 186 -22.40 -17.23 -1.24
C ARG A 186 -22.76 -16.45 0.02
N ARG A 187 -22.62 -15.12 0.02
CA ARG A 187 -23.06 -14.23 1.10
C ARG A 187 -24.56 -13.87 1.05
N ARG A 188 -25.25 -14.18 -0.06
CA ARG A 188 -26.70 -13.92 -0.21
C ARG A 188 -27.57 -15.11 0.20
N SER A 189 -26.99 -16.30 0.36
CA SER A 189 -27.69 -17.54 0.72
C SER A 189 -27.63 -17.88 2.22
N SER A 190 -27.17 -16.96 3.08
CA SER A 190 -27.17 -17.10 4.55
C SER A 190 -28.17 -16.12 5.15
N ILE A 191 -29.46 -16.43 5.01
CA ILE A 191 -30.53 -15.83 5.83
C ILE A 191 -30.57 -16.68 7.11
N PRO A 192 -30.43 -16.12 8.32
CA PRO A 192 -30.62 -16.90 9.53
C PRO A 192 -32.11 -17.25 9.66
N ILE A 193 -32.39 -18.54 9.81
CA ILE A 193 -33.70 -19.03 10.26
C ILE A 193 -33.87 -18.50 11.68
N ALA A 194 -34.90 -17.70 11.92
CA ALA A 194 -35.23 -17.21 13.24
C ALA A 194 -35.64 -18.40 14.12
N GLU A 195 -34.90 -18.64 15.20
CA GLU A 195 -35.35 -19.52 16.27
C GLU A 195 -36.48 -18.81 17.03
N GLU A 196 -37.69 -19.35 16.95
CA GLU A 196 -38.81 -18.99 17.81
C GLU A 196 -38.53 -19.45 19.24
N GLY A 197 -37.89 -18.57 20.01
CA GLY A 197 -37.77 -18.70 21.47
C GLY A 197 -39.06 -18.26 22.16
N GLY A 198 -39.86 -19.23 22.60
CA GLY A 198 -40.99 -19.01 23.50
C GLY A 198 -40.53 -18.37 24.83
N GLY A 199 -41.08 -17.20 25.13
CA GLY A 199 -40.69 -16.40 26.31
C GLY A 199 -41.81 -15.47 26.78
N ARG A 200 -42.88 -16.10 27.28
CA ARG A 200 -43.82 -15.66 28.33
C ARG A 200 -43.63 -14.21 28.87
N TRP A 201 -44.48 -13.27 28.42
CA TRP A 201 -44.69 -11.98 29.09
C TRP A 201 -45.97 -12.04 29.94
N ARG A 202 -45.84 -11.69 31.23
CA ARG A 202 -46.92 -11.57 32.22
C ARG A 202 -47.48 -10.14 32.18
N ASN A 203 -48.81 -10.04 32.13
CA ASN A 203 -49.59 -8.80 32.20
C ASN A 203 -49.24 -7.94 33.42
N ARG A 204 -49.22 -6.63 33.21
CA ARG A 204 -50.05 -5.71 34.00
C ARG A 204 -50.50 -4.55 33.13
#